data_AF-A0A524NDI7-F1
#
_entry.id   AF-A0A524NDI7-F1
#
_cell.length_a   1.000
_cell.length_b   1.000
_cell.length_c   1.000
_cell.angle_alpha   90.00
_cell.angle_beta   90.00
_cell.angle_gamma   90.00
#
_symmetry.space_group_name_H-M   'P 1'
#
loop_
_entity.id
_entity.type
_entity.pdbx_description
1 polymer ?
#
loop_
_entity_poly.entity_id
_entity_poly.type
_entity_poly.pdbx_seq_one_letter_code
_entity_poly.pdbx_strand_id
1 'polypeptide(L)'
;MIDYESTGYRVRDDIVESQSRAWEALAQPGTWWTGAERVAIAREARAAWDCPLCRKRKSALSPYAVNGSHAAATDLSTVAIDAVHRIVTDPGR
;
A
#
# COMPACT_ATOMS: atom_id res chain seq x y z
N MET A 1 17.95 -4.54 2.51
CA MET A 1 18.18 -4.49 3.96
C MET A 1 17.66 -3.14 4.42
N ILE A 2 16.88 -3.08 5.49
CA ILE A 2 16.38 -1.81 6.03
C ILE A 2 17.51 -1.20 6.83
N ASP A 3 17.83 0.06 6.55
CA ASP A 3 18.80 0.85 7.30
C ASP A 3 18.29 2.28 7.46
N TYR A 4 18.93 3.02 8.35
CA TYR A 4 18.57 4.39 8.72
C TYR A 4 19.74 5.36 8.59
N GLU A 5 20.78 4.99 7.83
CA GLU A 5 22.02 5.77 7.73
C GLU A 5 21.74 7.20 7.22
N SER A 6 20.78 7.34 6.30
CA SER A 6 20.36 8.63 5.75
C SER A 6 19.74 9.59 6.76
N THR A 7 19.31 9.11 7.93
CA THR A 7 18.65 9.93 8.95
C THR A 7 19.64 10.66 9.86
N GLY A 8 20.90 10.21 9.93
CA GLY A 8 21.89 10.69 10.88
C GLY A 8 21.63 10.29 12.34
N TYR A 9 20.56 9.53 12.63
CA TYR A 9 20.22 9.06 13.96
C TYR A 9 20.57 7.58 14.13
N ARG A 10 21.08 7.23 15.31
CA ARG A 10 21.24 5.82 15.68
C ARG A 10 19.88 5.22 16.04
N VAL A 11 19.39 4.33 15.19
CA VAL A 11 18.27 3.45 15.50
C VAL A 11 18.79 2.20 16.20
N ARG A 12 18.03 1.67 17.16
CA ARG A 12 18.43 0.44 17.87
C ARG A 12 18.29 -0.76 16.94
N ASP A 13 19.24 -1.69 17.06
CA ASP A 13 19.33 -2.85 16.17
C ASP A 13 18.08 -3.76 16.25
N ASP A 14 17.45 -3.86 17.43
CA ASP A 14 16.21 -4.62 17.64
C ASP A 14 15.03 -4.13 16.78
N ILE A 15 14.96 -2.81 16.56
CA ILE A 15 13.92 -2.20 15.71
C ILE A 15 14.19 -2.52 14.24
N VAL A 16 15.44 -2.39 13.80
CA VAL A 16 15.86 -2.68 12.41
C VAL A 16 15.59 -4.15 12.08
N GLU A 17 15.96 -5.05 12.99
CA GLU A 17 15.75 -6.48 12.85
C GLU A 17 14.26 -6.82 12.80
N SER A 18 13.45 -6.28 13.71
CA SER A 18 12.00 -6.52 13.76
C SER A 18 11.31 -6.09 12.45
N GLN A 19 11.66 -4.92 11.92
CA GLN A 19 11.10 -4.46 10.65
C GLN A 19 11.56 -5.31 9.47
N SER A 20 12.84 -5.71 9.44
CA SER A 20 13.37 -6.58 8.39
C SER A 20 12.61 -7.91 8.35
N ARG A 21 12.42 -8.55 9.52
CA ARG A 21 11.62 -9.78 9.65
C ARG A 21 10.17 -9.59 9.19
N ALA A 22 9.55 -8.46 9.55
CA ALA A 22 8.18 -8.16 9.13
C ALA A 22 8.07 -8.02 7.59
N TRP A 23 9.03 -7.35 6.95
CA TRP A 23 9.07 -7.22 5.49
C TRP A 23 9.37 -8.53 4.77
N GLU A 24 10.27 -9.34 5.31
CA GLU A 24 10.55 -10.68 4.79
C GLU A 24 9.31 -11.57 4.85
N ALA A 25 8.59 -11.57 5.97
CA ALA A 25 7.34 -12.31 6.14
C ALA A 25 6.22 -11.78 5.22
N LEU A 26 6.17 -10.47 4.98
CA LEU A 26 5.24 -9.88 4.02
C LEU A 26 5.53 -10.35 2.58
N ALA A 27 6.80 -10.47 2.22
CA ALA A 27 7.23 -10.88 0.89
C ALA A 27 7.08 -12.39 0.62
N GLN A 28 6.78 -13.20 1.64
CA GLN A 28 6.47 -14.61 1.43
C GLN A 28 5.12 -14.80 0.74
N PRO A 29 4.93 -15.84 -0.09
CA PRO A 29 3.62 -16.16 -0.64
C PRO A 29 2.61 -16.46 0.47
N GLY A 30 1.35 -16.10 0.23
CA GLY A 30 0.22 -16.43 1.09
C GLY A 30 -0.77 -17.35 0.40
N THR A 31 -1.92 -17.58 1.03
CA THR A 31 -2.99 -18.47 0.52
C THR A 31 -3.57 -18.02 -0.83
N TRP A 32 -3.68 -16.71 -1.06
CA TRP A 32 -4.34 -16.14 -2.25
C TRP A 32 -3.43 -15.31 -3.15
N TRP A 33 -2.30 -14.85 -2.62
CA TRP A 33 -1.41 -13.91 -3.30
C TRP A 33 0.01 -14.45 -3.26
N THR A 34 0.70 -14.38 -4.39
CA THR A 34 2.13 -14.61 -4.45
C THR A 34 2.89 -13.56 -3.62
N GLY A 35 4.15 -13.85 -3.30
CA GLY A 35 5.01 -12.89 -2.59
C GLY A 35 5.14 -11.56 -3.34
N ALA A 36 5.32 -11.62 -4.66
CA ALA A 36 5.40 -10.45 -5.51
C ALA A 36 4.10 -9.62 -5.48
N GLU A 37 2.93 -10.26 -5.52
CA GLU A 37 1.65 -9.56 -5.43
C GLU A 37 1.42 -8.93 -4.05
N ARG A 38 1.84 -9.57 -2.95
CA ARG A 38 1.75 -8.96 -1.60
C ARG A 38 2.64 -7.72 -1.49
N VAL A 39 3.84 -7.76 -2.07
CA VAL A 39 4.72 -6.57 -2.15
C VAL A 39 4.09 -5.48 -3.03
N ALA A 40 3.44 -5.86 -4.13
CA ALA A 40 2.70 -4.94 -4.98
C ALA A 40 1.52 -4.29 -4.24
N ILE A 41 0.74 -5.06 -3.47
CA ILE A 41 -0.34 -4.54 -2.61
C ILE A 41 0.21 -3.50 -1.64
N ALA A 42 1.35 -3.75 -1.00
CA ALA A 42 1.97 -2.79 -0.09
C ALA A 42 2.44 -1.51 -0.82
N ARG A 43 2.87 -1.60 -2.08
CA ARG A 43 3.20 -0.43 -2.91
C ARG A 43 1.96 0.38 -3.25
N GLU A 44 0.88 -0.28 -3.67
CA GLU A 44 -0.41 0.38 -3.94
C GLU A 44 -0.98 1.05 -2.69
N ALA A 45 -0.87 0.40 -1.53
CA ALA A 45 -1.33 0.96 -0.27
C ALA A 45 -0.64 2.29 0.07
N ARG A 46 0.66 2.43 -0.24
CA ARG A 46 1.36 3.71 -0.10
C ARG A 46 0.90 4.73 -1.15
N ALA A 47 0.77 4.30 -2.41
CA ALA A 47 0.38 5.18 -3.53
C ALA A 47 -1.04 5.74 -3.39
N ALA A 48 -1.94 5.02 -2.71
CA ALA A 48 -3.33 5.43 -2.52
C ALA A 48 -3.48 6.82 -1.86
N TRP A 49 -2.55 7.21 -0.98
CA TRP A 49 -2.57 8.53 -0.31
C TRP A 49 -2.41 9.69 -1.30
N ASP A 50 -1.66 9.47 -2.38
CA ASP A 50 -1.39 10.47 -3.42
C ASP A 50 -2.28 10.30 -4.66
N CYS A 51 -3.13 9.25 -4.70
CA CYS A 51 -3.97 8.96 -5.84
C CYS A 51 -5.05 10.06 -6.06
N PRO A 52 -5.08 10.72 -7.25
CA PRO A 52 -6.04 11.78 -7.52
C PRO A 52 -7.51 11.31 -7.49
N LEU A 53 -7.79 10.10 -7.96
CA LEU A 53 -9.15 9.53 -7.92
C LEU A 53 -9.60 9.30 -6.47
N CYS A 54 -8.73 8.74 -5.62
CA CYS A 54 -9.01 8.51 -4.21
C CYS A 54 -9.36 9.80 -3.49
N ARG A 55 -8.61 10.88 -3.75
CA ARG A 55 -8.89 12.22 -3.21
C ARG A 55 -10.28 12.71 -3.62
N LYS A 56 -10.64 12.60 -4.90
CA LYS A 56 -11.96 13.00 -5.41
C LYS A 56 -13.08 12.18 -4.77
N ARG A 57 -12.94 10.85 -4.73
CA ARG A 57 -13.92 9.94 -4.12
C ARG A 57 -14.14 10.22 -2.64
N LYS A 58 -13.06 10.47 -1.88
CA LYS A 58 -13.13 10.80 -0.45
C LYS A 58 -13.89 12.10 -0.18
N SER A 59 -13.80 13.09 -1.08
CA SER A 59 -14.55 14.34 -0.98
C SER A 59 -16.01 14.25 -1.45
N ALA A 60 -16.41 13.15 -2.09
CA ALA A 60 -17.74 13.01 -2.66
C ALA A 60 -18.75 12.49 -1.64
N LEU A 61 -20.00 12.94 -1.78
CA LEU A 61 -21.15 12.40 -1.02
C LEU A 61 -21.32 10.90 -1.26
N SER A 62 -21.03 10.42 -2.47
CA SER A 62 -20.98 9.00 -2.81
C SER A 62 -19.73 8.70 -3.65
N PRO A 63 -18.79 7.86 -3.18
CA PRO A 63 -17.61 7.46 -3.94
C PRO A 63 -17.95 6.80 -5.28
N TYR A 64 -19.10 6.11 -5.35
CA TYR A 64 -19.58 5.44 -6.55
C TYR A 64 -20.10 6.39 -7.62
N ALA A 65 -20.40 7.64 -7.27
CA ALA A 65 -20.75 8.67 -8.25
C ALA A 65 -19.51 9.24 -8.99
N VAL A 66 -18.30 8.94 -8.53
CA VAL A 66 -17.04 9.42 -9.11
C VAL A 66 -16.34 8.30 -9.86
N ASN A 67 -16.41 8.39 -11.19
CA ASN A 67 -15.71 7.49 -12.10
C ASN A 67 -14.29 7.96 -12.40
N GLY A 68 -13.43 7.02 -12.79
CA GLY A 68 -12.06 7.28 -13.21
C GLY A 68 -11.17 6.05 -13.03
N SER A 69 -9.90 6.22 -13.35
CA SER A 69 -8.85 5.21 -13.14
C SER A 69 -7.91 5.66 -12.03
N HIS A 70 -7.46 4.70 -11.22
CA HIS A 70 -6.44 4.97 -10.20
C HIS A 70 -5.10 5.30 -10.86
N ALA A 71 -4.32 6.15 -10.22
CA ALA A 71 -2.90 6.30 -10.52
C ALA A 71 -2.16 5.09 -9.93
N ALA A 72 -2.19 3.98 -10.66
CA ALA A 72 -1.60 2.71 -10.26
C ALA A 72 -0.07 2.82 -10.12
N ALA A 73 0.49 2.12 -9.14
CA ALA A 73 1.93 2.01 -8.91
C ALA A 73 2.50 0.62 -9.27
N THR A 74 1.63 -0.29 -9.72
CA THR A 74 1.90 -1.71 -10.01
C THR A 74 1.01 -2.23 -11.13
N ASP A 75 1.30 -3.46 -11.58
CA ASP A 75 0.53 -4.18 -12.61
C ASP A 75 -0.53 -5.12 -12.02
N LEU A 76 -0.94 -4.92 -10.76
CA LEU A 76 -2.05 -5.66 -10.18
C LEU A 76 -3.34 -5.42 -10.98
N SER A 77 -4.30 -6.35 -10.88
CA SER A 77 -5.59 -6.16 -11.53
C SER A 77 -6.26 -4.87 -11.04
N THR A 78 -7.00 -4.19 -11.92
CA THR A 78 -7.70 -2.95 -11.59
C THR A 78 -8.66 -3.12 -10.41
N VAL A 79 -9.24 -4.31 -10.26
CA VAL A 79 -10.10 -4.69 -9.11
C VAL A 79 -9.30 -4.74 -7.81
N ALA A 80 -8.12 -5.37 -7.82
CA ALA A 80 -7.26 -5.44 -6.64
C ALA A 80 -6.74 -4.05 -6.24
N ILE A 81 -6.32 -3.23 -7.22
CA ILE A 81 -5.89 -1.85 -6.98
C ILE A 81 -7.04 -1.04 -6.36
N ASP A 82 -8.25 -1.12 -6.92
CA ASP A 82 -9.41 -0.40 -6.39
C ASP A 82 -9.75 -0.81 -4.95
N ALA A 83 -9.71 -2.11 -4.65
CA ALA A 83 -9.92 -2.63 -3.30
C ALA A 83 -8.87 -2.09 -2.32
N VAL A 84 -7.58 -2.18 -2.65
CA VAL A 84 -6.48 -1.68 -1.80
C VAL A 84 -6.62 -0.18 -1.56
N HIS A 85 -6.86 0.60 -2.61
CA HIS A 85 -6.98 2.05 -2.50
C HIS A 85 -8.18 2.48 -1.64
N ARG A 86 -9.32 1.78 -1.75
CA ARG A 86 -10.49 2.01 -0.91
C ARG A 86 -10.23 1.66 0.55
N ILE A 87 -9.66 0.48 0.82
CA ILE A 87 -9.30 0.06 2.19
C ILE A 87 -8.39 1.09 2.86
N VAL A 88 -7.44 1.67 2.14
CA VAL A 88 -6.52 2.67 2.71
C VAL A 88 -7.19 4.02 2.94
N THR A 89 -7.97 4.51 1.98
CA THR A 89 -8.40 5.91 1.97
C THR A 89 -9.80 6.16 2.53
N ASP A 90 -10.65 5.13 2.54
CA ASP A 90 -12.06 5.16 2.95
C ASP A 90 -12.52 3.82 3.59
N PRO A 91 -11.88 3.32 4.67
CA PRO A 91 -12.19 2.00 5.24
C PRO A 91 -13.57 1.87 5.89
N GLY A 92 -14.27 2.98 6.12
CA GLY A 92 -15.56 3.02 6.82
C GLY A 92 -16.78 3.15 5.91
N ARG A 93 -16.60 3.14 4.57
CA ARG A 93 -17.66 3.36 3.58
C ARG A 93 -17.54 2.45 2.37
#